data_AF-A0A7W4IDR0-F1
#
_entry.id   AF-A0A7W4IDR0-F1
#
_cell.length_a   1.000
_cell.length_b   1.000
_cell.length_c   1.000
_cell.angle_alpha   90.00
_cell.angle_beta   90.00
_cell.angle_gamma   90.00
#
_symmetry.space_group_name_H-M   'P 1'
#
loop_
_entity.id
_entity.type
_entity.pdbx_description
1 polymer ?
#
loop_
_entity_poly.entity_id
_entity_poly.type
_entity_poly.pdbx_seq_one_letter_code
_entity_poly.pdbx_strand_id
1 'polypeptide(L)'
;MRVGARGWFRAPGADGAVTGARVIAVSAASIGHLDSLEAASVYGGHVQARKDENGQLVPDGAVYRVLLEPDRAFDPIPPRQPGIVLIRSRPMSLLGRVYRRTVALLMGEAGF
;
A
#
# COMPACT_ATOMS: atom_id res chain seq x y z
N MET A 1 0.93 -10.51 -2.01
CA MET A 1 -0.36 -9.88 -2.38
C MET A 1 -0.42 -9.75 -3.90
N ARG A 2 -1.57 -9.97 -4.54
CA ARG A 2 -1.75 -9.91 -6.01
C ARG A 2 -3.13 -9.33 -6.38
N VAL A 3 -3.30 -8.91 -7.63
CA VAL A 3 -4.61 -8.62 -8.21
C VAL A 3 -5.54 -9.83 -8.05
N GLY A 4 -6.79 -9.58 -7.70
CA GLY A 4 -7.81 -10.57 -7.36
C GLY A 4 -7.78 -11.07 -5.91
N ALA A 5 -6.82 -10.64 -5.07
CA ALA A 5 -6.82 -10.99 -3.66
C ALA A 5 -8.05 -10.39 -2.94
N ARG A 6 -8.64 -11.14 -2.01
CA ARG A 6 -9.72 -10.65 -1.16
C ARG A 6 -9.14 -9.81 -0.01
N GLY A 7 -9.88 -8.79 0.39
CA GLY A 7 -9.65 -8.04 1.60
C GLY A 7 -10.94 -7.67 2.32
N TRP A 8 -10.78 -7.16 3.53
CA TRP A 8 -11.87 -6.68 4.36
C TRP A 8 -11.48 -5.31 4.92
N PHE A 9 -12.27 -4.29 4.59
CA PHE A 9 -12.15 -2.95 5.11
C PHE A 9 -12.94 -2.80 6.41
N ARG A 10 -12.32 -2.17 7.41
CA ARG A 10 -12.96 -1.77 8.66
C ARG A 10 -12.72 -0.29 8.91
N ALA A 11 -13.79 0.46 9.05
CA ALA A 11 -13.74 1.85 9.48
C ALA A 11 -13.54 1.95 11.02
N PRO A 12 -12.87 2.99 11.52
CA PRO A 12 -12.80 3.30 12.94
C PRO A 12 -14.20 3.47 13.52
N GLY A 13 -14.47 2.90 14.70
CA GLY A 13 -15.79 2.99 15.34
C GLY A 13 -16.91 2.16 14.71
N ALA A 14 -16.66 1.45 13.60
CA ALA A 14 -17.59 0.47 13.08
C ALA A 14 -17.62 -0.76 14.01
N ASP A 15 -18.74 -0.92 14.72
CA ASP A 15 -18.97 -2.03 15.64
C ASP A 15 -19.22 -3.32 14.84
N GLY A 16 -18.13 -4.02 14.50
CA GLY A 16 -18.14 -5.30 13.79
C GLY A 16 -18.42 -5.25 12.29
N ALA A 17 -18.93 -4.14 11.74
CA ALA A 17 -19.19 -4.03 10.31
C ALA A 17 -17.87 -4.01 9.50
N VAL A 18 -17.74 -4.97 8.59
CA VAL A 18 -16.62 -5.07 7.64
C VAL A 18 -17.15 -5.07 6.22
N THR A 19 -16.51 -4.31 5.35
CA THR A 19 -16.83 -4.29 3.92
C THR A 19 -15.86 -5.20 3.19
N GLY A 20 -16.37 -6.28 2.59
CA GLY A 20 -15.58 -7.12 1.70
C GLY A 20 -15.13 -6.33 0.48
N ALA A 21 -13.92 -6.61 0.00
CA ALA A 21 -13.35 -5.97 -1.17
C ALA A 21 -12.38 -6.89 -1.92
N ARG A 22 -12.08 -6.54 -3.16
CA ARG A 22 -11.11 -7.24 -4.01
C ARG A 22 -10.03 -6.28 -4.51
N VAL A 23 -8.78 -6.71 -4.46
CA VAL A 23 -7.66 -5.97 -5.05
C VAL A 23 -7.82 -5.97 -6.57
N ILE A 24 -7.96 -4.79 -7.16
CA ILE A 24 -8.05 -4.62 -8.62
C ILE A 24 -6.73 -4.13 -9.22
N ALA A 25 -5.90 -3.43 -8.44
CA ALA A 25 -4.58 -2.99 -8.89
C ALA A 25 -3.58 -2.90 -7.74
N VAL A 26 -2.31 -3.15 -8.07
CA VAL A 26 -1.15 -2.90 -7.19
C VAL A 26 -0.13 -2.14 -8.02
N SER A 27 0.27 -0.95 -7.55
CA SER A 27 1.29 -0.17 -8.23
C SER A 27 2.62 -0.91 -8.23
N ALA A 28 3.30 -0.91 -9.38
CA ALA A 28 4.65 -1.47 -9.51
C ALA A 28 5.72 -0.55 -8.90
N ALA A 29 5.45 0.76 -8.85
CA ALA A 29 6.32 1.76 -8.27
C ALA A 29 5.86 2.17 -6.87
N SER A 30 6.81 2.48 -5.99
CA SER A 30 6.52 3.14 -4.72
C SER A 30 6.12 4.59 -4.97
N ILE A 31 5.25 5.13 -4.12
CA ILE A 31 4.93 6.57 -4.16
C ILE A 31 6.14 7.37 -3.65
N GLY A 32 6.46 8.46 -4.35
CA GLY A 32 7.54 9.38 -3.95
C GLY A 32 7.08 10.48 -2.99
N HIS A 33 5.78 10.77 -2.98
CA HIS A 33 5.14 11.75 -2.12
C HIS A 33 3.76 11.23 -1.66
N LEU A 34 3.30 11.69 -0.50
CA LEU A 34 1.95 11.42 -0.01
C LEU A 34 1.00 12.54 -0.42
N ASP A 35 0.03 12.23 -1.28
CA ASP A 35 -1.03 13.15 -1.70
C ASP A 35 -2.05 13.48 -0.58
N SER A 36 -1.99 12.73 0.51
CA SER A 36 -2.99 12.75 1.59
C SER A 36 -2.27 12.94 2.92
N LEU A 37 -2.41 14.14 3.50
CA LEU A 37 -1.75 14.53 4.75
C LEU A 37 -2.13 13.57 5.89
N GLU A 38 -3.41 13.25 6.00
CA GLU A 38 -4.04 12.31 6.94
C GLU A 38 -3.47 10.87 6.88
N ALA A 39 -2.76 10.49 5.81
CA ALA A 39 -2.06 9.21 5.75
C ALA A 39 -0.71 9.23 6.49
N ALA A 40 -0.09 10.40 6.63
CA ALA A 40 1.24 10.55 7.21
C ALA A 40 1.20 10.59 8.75
N SER A 41 2.20 9.96 9.38
CA SER A 41 2.32 9.83 10.84
C SER A 41 2.43 11.18 11.54
N VAL A 42 3.09 12.15 10.91
CA VAL A 42 3.18 13.54 11.40
C VAL A 42 1.82 14.24 11.51
N TYR A 43 0.78 13.70 10.87
CA TYR A 43 -0.62 14.15 10.94
C TYR A 43 -1.55 13.10 11.56
N GLY A 44 -1.02 12.11 12.28
CA GLY A 44 -1.81 11.07 12.97
C GLY A 44 -2.18 9.86 12.10
N GLY A 45 -1.67 9.77 10.88
CA GLY A 45 -1.81 8.62 10.00
C GLY A 45 -0.86 7.46 10.32
N HIS A 46 -0.88 6.41 9.49
CA HIS A 46 -0.09 5.19 9.72
C HIS A 46 1.20 5.11 8.88
N VAL A 47 1.41 6.04 7.94
CA VAL A 47 2.59 6.04 7.07
C VAL A 47 3.66 6.94 7.67
N GLN A 48 4.81 6.36 8.05
CA GLN A 48 5.95 7.18 8.47
C GLN A 48 6.47 8.01 7.31
N ALA A 49 6.46 9.32 7.48
CA ALA A 49 6.87 10.27 6.46
C ALA A 49 7.49 11.51 7.10
N ARG A 50 8.45 12.09 6.40
CA ARG A 50 9.13 13.34 6.75
C ARG A 50 8.86 14.39 5.70
N LYS A 51 9.06 15.66 6.07
CA LYS A 51 9.05 16.76 5.12
C LYS A 51 10.41 16.88 4.43
N ASP A 52 10.40 17.07 3.12
CA ASP A 52 11.60 17.45 2.37
C ASP A 52 11.86 18.97 2.45
N GLU A 53 12.90 19.44 1.77
CA GLU A 53 13.28 20.86 1.71
C GLU A 53 12.20 21.75 1.08
N ASN A 54 11.29 21.17 0.30
CA ASN A 54 10.15 21.84 -0.32
C ASN A 54 8.85 21.70 0.51
N GLY A 55 8.92 21.10 1.70
CA GLY A 55 7.79 20.85 2.56
C GLY A 55 6.86 19.70 2.13
N GLN A 56 7.25 18.91 1.13
CA GLN A 56 6.50 17.75 0.64
C GLN A 56 6.67 16.56 1.59
N LEU A 57 5.60 15.78 1.78
CA LEU A 57 5.63 14.58 2.61
C LEU A 57 6.21 13.41 1.82
N VAL A 58 7.43 13.02 2.18
CA VAL A 58 8.16 11.88 1.61
C VAL A 58 8.13 10.73 2.62
N PRO A 59 7.62 9.54 2.25
CA PRO A 59 7.69 8.36 3.10
C PRO A 59 9.13 7.95 3.44
N ASP A 60 9.35 7.50 4.68
CA ASP A 60 10.67 7.01 5.11
C ASP A 60 11.01 5.63 4.53
N GLY A 61 10.01 4.93 4.00
CA GLY A 61 10.16 3.61 3.39
C GLY A 61 9.33 3.45 2.11
N ALA A 62 9.47 2.31 1.44
CA ALA A 62 8.75 2.05 0.20
C ALA A 62 7.25 1.81 0.44
N VAL A 63 6.43 2.82 0.14
CA VAL A 63 4.96 2.76 0.23
C VAL A 63 4.38 2.49 -1.16
N TYR A 64 3.44 1.56 -1.28
CA TYR A 64 2.85 1.15 -2.55
C TYR A 64 1.35 1.45 -2.56
N ARG A 65 0.86 1.97 -3.69
CA ARG A 65 -0.58 2.18 -3.89
C ARG A 65 -1.28 0.88 -4.24
N VAL A 66 -2.41 0.64 -3.59
CA VAL A 66 -3.30 -0.50 -3.82
C VAL A 66 -4.69 0.03 -4.08
N LEU A 67 -5.34 -0.44 -5.15
CA LEU A 67 -6.74 -0.15 -5.42
C LEU A 67 -7.57 -1.39 -5.09
N LEU A 68 -8.62 -1.19 -4.31
CA LEU A 68 -9.60 -2.22 -3.97
C LEU A 68 -10.98 -1.79 -4.44
N GLU A 69 -11.72 -2.74 -4.99
CA GLU A 69 -13.13 -2.59 -5.34
C GLU A 69 -13.98 -3.24 -4.23
N PRO A 70 -14.90 -2.50 -3.59
CA PRO A 70 -15.75 -3.05 -2.55
C PRO A 70 -16.82 -3.98 -3.16
N ASP A 71 -17.18 -5.05 -2.44
CA ASP A 71 -18.20 -6.02 -2.87
C ASP A 71 -19.62 -5.39 -2.91
N ARG A 72 -19.81 -4.23 -2.24
CA ARG A 72 -21.02 -3.43 -2.27
C ARG A 72 -20.65 -1.96 -2.48
N ALA A 73 -21.47 -1.24 -3.25
CA ALA A 73 -21.34 0.20 -3.35
C ALA A 73 -21.59 0.87 -1.99
N PHE A 74 -20.82 1.91 -1.70
CA PHE A 74 -21.11 2.81 -0.58
C PHE A 74 -22.16 3.82 -1.03
N ASP A 75 -23.25 3.93 -0.28
CA ASP A 75 -24.25 4.98 -0.47
C ASP A 75 -24.59 5.61 0.88
N PRO A 76 -24.27 6.90 1.11
CA PRO A 76 -23.50 7.78 0.23
C PRO A 76 -22.01 7.39 0.15
N ILE A 77 -21.32 7.78 -0.92
CA ILE A 77 -19.85 7.65 -1.04
C ILE A 77 -19.19 8.70 -0.12
N PRO A 78 -18.53 8.29 0.98
CA PRO A 78 -17.82 9.27 1.81
C PRO A 78 -16.60 9.83 1.06
N PRO A 79 -16.30 11.13 1.19
CA PRO A 79 -15.23 11.77 0.43
C PRO A 79 -13.85 11.17 0.72
N ARG A 80 -13.55 10.86 1.99
CA ARG A 80 -12.43 10.06 2.48
C ARG A 80 -12.79 9.47 3.84
N GLN A 81 -12.53 8.18 4.03
CA GLN A 81 -12.75 7.52 5.32
C GLN A 81 -11.47 6.81 5.75
N PRO A 82 -10.89 7.16 6.91
CA PRO A 82 -9.77 6.39 7.45
C PRO A 82 -10.23 4.98 7.79
N GLY A 83 -9.29 4.03 7.82
CA GLY A 83 -9.58 2.67 8.24
C GLY A 83 -8.48 1.70 7.92
N ILE A 84 -8.71 0.44 8.26
CA ILE A 84 -7.75 -0.64 8.08
C ILE A 84 -8.33 -1.63 7.09
N VAL A 85 -7.52 -2.03 6.09
CA VAL A 85 -7.85 -3.11 5.17
C VAL A 85 -6.96 -4.30 5.48
N LEU A 86 -7.59 -5.43 5.83
CA LEU A 86 -6.91 -6.71 5.96
C LEU A 86 -6.98 -7.45 4.63
N ILE A 87 -5.85 -7.65 3.95
CA ILE A 87 -5.80 -8.33 2.65
C ILE A 87 -5.30 -9.76 2.83
N ARG A 88 -6.09 -10.74 2.39
CA ARG A 88 -5.68 -12.15 2.37
C ARG A 88 -4.62 -12.36 1.29
N SER A 89 -3.36 -12.42 1.70
CA SER A 89 -2.28 -12.87 0.82
C SER A 89 -2.02 -14.36 1.02
N ARG A 90 -1.82 -15.10 -0.08
CA ARG A 90 -1.04 -16.35 0.00
C ARG A 90 0.40 -15.99 0.38
N PRO A 91 1.13 -16.85 1.12
CA PRO A 91 2.56 -16.67 1.33
C PRO A 91 3.24 -16.79 -0.03
N MET A 92 3.40 -15.67 -0.73
CA MET A 92 4.33 -15.59 -1.84
C MET A 92 5.66 -15.22 -1.23
N SER A 93 6.55 -16.20 -1.20
CA SER A 93 7.95 -16.06 -0.86
C SER A 93 8.49 -14.71 -1.34
N LEU A 94 8.92 -13.86 -0.41
CA LEU A 94 9.65 -12.62 -0.68
C LEU A 94 10.89 -12.83 -1.58
N LEU A 95 11.29 -14.10 -1.81
CA LEU A 95 12.40 -14.55 -2.66
C LEU A 95 12.37 -13.98 -4.09
N GLY A 96 11.20 -13.73 -4.68
CA GLY A 96 11.12 -13.12 -6.01
C GLY A 96 11.64 -11.67 -6.06
N ARG A 97 11.62 -10.97 -4.92
CA ARG A 97 12.06 -9.57 -4.80
C ARG A 97 13.57 -9.43 -4.57
N VAL A 98 14.20 -10.44 -3.97
CA VAL A 98 15.65 -10.48 -3.77
C VAL A 98 16.37 -10.84 -5.07
N TYR A 99 15.75 -11.65 -5.93
CA TYR A 99 16.39 -12.14 -7.16
C TYR A 99 16.89 -11.04 -8.12
N ARG A 100 16.18 -9.90 -8.22
CA ARG A 100 16.64 -8.77 -9.06
C ARG A 100 17.89 -8.07 -8.51
N ARG A 101 18.14 -8.12 -7.20
CA ARG A 101 19.36 -7.56 -6.60
C ARG A 101 20.54 -8.52 -6.72
N THR A 102 20.30 -9.83 -6.70
CA THR A 102 21.34 -10.85 -6.83
C THR A 102 21.81 -11.03 -8.27
N VAL A 103 20.91 -10.99 -9.27
CA VAL A 103 21.30 -11.08 -10.69
C VAL A 103 22.15 -9.88 -11.12
N ALA A 104 21.88 -8.69 -10.60
CA ALA A 104 22.68 -7.49 -10.89
C ALA A 104 24.12 -7.58 -10.35
N LEU A 105 24.34 -8.33 -9.25
CA LEU A 105 25.68 -8.59 -8.72
C LEU A 105 26.39 -9.71 -9.48
N LEU A 106 25.67 -10.77 -9.87
CA LEU A 106 26.23 -11.91 -10.62
C LEU A 106 26.60 -11.55 -12.07
N MET A 107 25.84 -10.68 -12.74
CA MET A 107 26.21 -10.19 -14.08
C MET A 107 27.36 -9.18 -14.07
N GLY A 108 27.69 -8.60 -12.90
CA GLY A 108 28.83 -7.69 -12.73
C GLY A 108 30.19 -8.39 -12.69
N GLU A 109 30.22 -9.70 -12.40
CA GLU A 109 31.47 -10.47 -12.26
C GLU A 109 31.72 -11.47 -13.41
N ALA A 110 30.79 -11.59 -14.37
CA ALA A 110 30.96 -12.44 -15.56
C ALA A 110 31.46 -11.66 -16.80
N GLY A 111 31.90 -10.42 -16.61
CA GLY A 111 32.43 -9.54 -17.64
C GLY A 111 33.86 -9.07 -17.30
N PHE A 112 34.77 -10.01 -17.07
CA PHE A 112 36.22 -9.84 -17.17
C PHE A 112 36.83 -11.02 -17.91
#